data_AF-A0A0V8GF06-F1
#
_entry.id   AF-A0A0V8GF06-F1
#
_cell.length_a   1.000
_cell.length_b   1.000
_cell.length_c   1.000
_cell.angle_alpha   90.00
_cell.angle_beta   90.00
_cell.angle_gamma   90.00
#
_symmetry.space_group_name_H-M   'P 1'
#
loop_
_entity.id
_entity.type
_entity.pdbx_description
1 polymer ?
#
loop_
_entity_poly.entity_id
_entity_poly.type
_entity_poly.pdbx_seq_one_letter_code
_entity_poly.pdbx_strand_id
1 'polypeptide(L)'
;MYRLIARYLWFGLISTLYIYGVWLLEGMFSETLWFDLLASLEFLLYFIFVIPLFGLNAWTSVLFGEFSLYMSVLYGIALILLQVKMWSDTSRHLHY
;
A
#
# COMPACT_ATOMS: atom_id res chain seq x y z
N MET A 1 -12.62 11.45 11.82
CA MET A 1 -12.51 10.04 11.35
C MET A 1 -11.94 9.95 9.93
N TYR A 2 -12.55 10.58 8.92
CA TYR A 2 -12.07 10.54 7.52
C TYR A 2 -10.58 10.90 7.31
N ARG A 3 -10.07 11.92 8.02
CA ARG A 3 -8.65 12.30 7.94
C ARG A 3 -7.68 11.20 8.39
N LEU A 4 -8.03 10.41 9.41
CA LEU A 4 -7.19 9.32 9.90
C LEU A 4 -7.19 8.15 8.91
N ILE A 5 -8.36 7.83 8.37
CA ILE A 5 -8.51 6.79 7.33
C ILE A 5 -7.71 7.19 6.09
N ALA A 6 -7.83 8.44 5.63
CA ALA A 6 -7.06 8.93 4.49
C ALA A 6 -5.55 8.82 4.72
N ARG A 7 -5.06 9.21 5.91
CA ARG A 7 -3.64 9.07 6.26
C ARG A 7 -3.20 7.60 6.22
N TYR A 8 -3.96 6.70 6.84
CA TYR A 8 -3.66 5.27 6.81
C TYR A 8 -3.58 4.73 5.37
N LEU A 9 -4.54 5.07 4.52
CA LEU A 9 -4.56 4.65 3.12
C LEU A 9 -3.39 5.23 2.31
N TRP A 10 -3.01 6.48 2.58
CA TRP A 10 -1.82 7.09 1.97
C TRP A 10 -0.53 6.40 2.39
N PHE A 11 -0.37 6.10 3.69
CA PHE A 11 0.78 5.33 4.17
C PHE A 11 0.81 3.95 3.52
N GLY A 12 -0.32 3.24 3.45
CA GLY A 12 -0.40 1.95 2.76
C GLY A 12 -0.03 2.03 1.28
N LEU A 13 -0.52 3.04 0.55
CA LEU A 13 -0.16 3.25 -0.85
C LEU A 13 1.35 3.48 -1.03
N ILE A 14 1.94 4.38 -0.24
CA ILE A 14 3.37 4.70 -0.34
C ILE A 14 4.21 3.47 0.03
N SER A 15 3.86 2.78 1.10
CA SER A 15 4.57 1.59 1.57
C SER A 15 4.52 0.45 0.55
N THR A 16 3.38 0.22 -0.09
CA THR A 16 3.24 -0.85 -1.10
C THR A 16 4.00 -0.56 -2.39
N LEU A 17 4.07 0.72 -2.81
CA LEU A 17 4.93 1.15 -3.91
C LEU A 17 6.42 1.06 -3.56
N TYR A 18 6.78 1.42 -2.32
CA TYR A 18 8.16 1.28 -1.84
C TYR A 18 8.62 -0.18 -1.89
N ILE A 19 7.82 -1.11 -1.37
CA ILE A 19 8.12 -2.56 -1.38
C ILE A 19 8.35 -3.04 -2.82
N TYR A 20 7.43 -2.71 -3.74
CA TYR A 20 7.58 -3.09 -5.14
C TYR A 20 8.86 -2.50 -5.76
N GLY A 21 9.22 -1.27 -5.40
CA GLY A 21 10.46 -0.63 -5.82
C GLY A 21 11.71 -1.33 -5.29
N VAL A 22 11.73 -1.74 -4.02
CA VAL A 22 12.85 -2.50 -3.43
C VAL A 22 12.98 -3.85 -4.12
N TRP A 23 11.88 -4.58 -4.31
CA TRP A 23 11.85 -5.85 -5.04
C TRP A 23 12.40 -5.73 -6.47
N LEU A 24 12.07 -4.66 -7.22
CA LEU A 24 12.62 -4.44 -8.56
C LEU A 24 14.14 -4.20 -8.56
N LEU A 25 14.66 -3.60 -7.49
CA LEU A 25 16.09 -3.25 -7.34
C LEU A 25 16.91 -4.42 -6.79
N GLU A 26 16.26 -5.42 -6.19
CA GLU A 26 16.89 -6.60 -5.57
C GLU A 26 17.86 -7.31 -6.52
N GLY A 27 17.45 -7.51 -7.78
CA GLY A 27 18.30 -8.18 -8.77
C GLY A 27 19.59 -7.45 -9.14
N MET A 28 19.70 -6.14 -8.85
CA MET A 28 20.86 -5.31 -9.23
C MET A 28 21.75 -4.93 -8.05
N PHE A 29 21.20 -4.88 -6.83
CA PHE A 29 21.86 -4.27 -5.67
C PHE A 29 21.90 -5.16 -4.43
N SER A 30 21.47 -6.42 -4.52
CA SER A 30 21.38 -7.36 -3.39
C SER A 30 22.68 -7.56 -2.61
N GLU A 31 23.84 -7.36 -3.21
CA GLU A 31 25.13 -7.52 -2.51
C GLU A 31 25.59 -6.27 -1.75
N THR A 32 24.80 -5.19 -1.74
CA THR A 32 25.21 -3.92 -1.11
C THR A 32 24.61 -3.73 0.28
N LEU A 33 25.43 -3.29 1.23
CA LEU A 33 25.02 -3.09 2.63
C LEU A 33 23.89 -2.07 2.82
N TRP A 34 23.76 -1.10 1.93
CA TRP A 34 22.63 -0.15 1.94
C TRP A 34 21.33 -0.80 1.46
N PHE A 35 21.41 -1.80 0.59
CA PHE A 35 20.24 -2.53 0.12
C PHE A 35 19.66 -3.43 1.23
N ASP A 36 20.50 -4.04 2.07
CA ASP A 36 20.05 -4.78 3.25
C ASP A 36 19.19 -3.92 4.18
N LEU A 37 19.57 -2.65 4.37
CA LEU A 37 18.79 -1.71 5.15
C LEU A 37 17.41 -1.45 4.52
N LEU A 38 17.36 -1.26 3.20
CA LEU A 38 16.10 -1.05 2.47
C LEU A 38 15.21 -2.29 2.53
N ALA A 39 15.77 -3.49 2.31
CA ALA A 39 15.07 -4.76 2.40
C ALA A 39 14.53 -5.04 3.82
N SER A 40 15.24 -4.61 4.86
CA SER A 40 14.75 -4.74 6.25
C SER A 40 13.50 -3.89 6.51
N LEU A 41 13.44 -2.68 5.94
CA LEU A 41 12.28 -1.79 6.04
C LEU A 41 11.12 -2.31 5.18
N GLU A 42 11.43 -2.82 3.99
CA GLU A 42 10.48 -3.48 3.11
C GLU A 42 9.71 -4.58 3.84
N PHE A 43 10.42 -5.48 4.55
CA PHE A 43 9.80 -6.56 5.30
C PHE A 43 8.81 -6.04 6.36
N LEU A 44 9.20 -5.03 7.13
CA LEU A 44 8.33 -4.43 8.15
C LEU A 44 7.06 -3.81 7.53
N LEU A 45 7.24 -3.07 6.44
CA LEU A 45 6.12 -2.44 5.72
C LEU A 45 5.19 -3.48 5.09
N TYR A 46 5.75 -4.57 4.56
CA TYR A 46 4.98 -5.69 4.02
C TYR A 46 4.10 -6.30 5.11
N PHE A 47 4.66 -6.50 6.32
CA PHE A 47 3.91 -7.05 7.44
C PHE A 47 2.72 -6.19 7.86
N ILE A 48 2.86 -4.85 7.80
CA ILE A 48 1.82 -3.93 8.26
C ILE A 48 0.76 -3.67 7.18
N PHE A 49 1.17 -3.49 5.92
CA PHE A 49 0.30 -2.98 4.86
C PHE A 49 -0.07 -4.01 3.79
N VAL A 50 0.57 -5.19 3.78
CA VAL A 50 0.31 -6.24 2.79
C VAL A 50 -0.20 -7.53 3.44
N ILE A 51 0.42 -7.98 4.55
CA ILE A 51 0.06 -9.24 5.22
C ILE A 51 -1.37 -9.31 5.76
N PRO A 52 -2.01 -8.24 6.28
CA PRO A 52 -3.41 -8.32 6.69
C PRO A 52 -4.35 -8.76 5.54
N LEU A 53 -3.88 -8.70 4.30
CA LEU A 53 -4.57 -9.12 3.09
C LEU A 53 -3.99 -10.42 2.49
N PHE A 54 -3.08 -11.11 3.20
CA PHE A 54 -2.37 -12.32 2.77
C PHE A 54 -3.28 -13.50 2.43
N GLY A 55 -4.50 -13.54 2.98
CA GLY A 55 -5.52 -14.52 2.58
C GLY A 55 -5.81 -14.48 1.07
N LEU A 56 -5.65 -13.31 0.43
CA LEU A 56 -5.75 -13.17 -1.02
C LEU A 56 -4.46 -13.66 -1.72
N ASN A 57 -3.28 -13.42 -1.15
CA ASN A 57 -2.01 -13.87 -1.75
C ASN A 57 -1.91 -15.40 -1.82
N ALA A 58 -2.31 -16.07 -0.73
CA ALA A 58 -2.30 -17.53 -0.64
C ALA A 58 -3.16 -18.20 -1.73
N TRP A 59 -4.13 -17.49 -2.29
CA TRP A 59 -5.00 -17.98 -3.36
C TRP A 59 -4.49 -17.67 -4.76
N THR A 60 -3.54 -16.74 -4.89
CA THR A 60 -3.07 -16.23 -6.19
C THR A 60 -1.71 -16.79 -6.60
N SER A 61 -0.94 -17.41 -5.70
CA SER A 61 0.43 -17.91 -5.98
C SER A 61 1.37 -16.84 -6.56
N VAL A 62 1.16 -15.58 -6.17
CA VAL A 62 1.87 -14.41 -6.72
C VAL A 62 3.10 -14.11 -5.88
N LEU A 63 4.19 -13.67 -6.52
CA LEU A 63 5.39 -13.26 -5.80
C LEU A 63 5.09 -12.04 -4.92
N PHE A 64 5.75 -11.95 -3.78
CA PHE A 64 5.38 -10.97 -2.77
C PHE A 64 5.48 -9.51 -3.29
N GLY A 65 6.47 -9.18 -4.12
CA GLY A 65 6.63 -7.87 -4.74
C GLY A 65 5.52 -7.55 -5.76
N GLU A 66 5.14 -8.50 -6.60
CA GLU A 66 3.99 -8.34 -7.52
C GLU A 66 2.69 -8.14 -6.73
N PHE A 67 2.53 -8.87 -5.64
CA PHE A 67 1.37 -8.73 -4.76
C PHE A 67 1.31 -7.35 -4.08
N SER A 68 2.45 -6.78 -3.69
CA SER A 68 2.48 -5.41 -3.15
C SER A 68 2.08 -4.37 -4.21
N LEU A 69 2.41 -4.59 -5.48
CA LEU A 69 1.92 -3.72 -6.56
C LEU A 69 0.39 -3.77 -6.65
N TYR A 70 -0.23 -4.94 -6.59
CA TYR A 70 -1.70 -5.04 -6.57
C TYR A 70 -2.32 -4.33 -5.37
N MET A 71 -1.67 -4.41 -4.21
CA MET A 71 -2.11 -3.68 -3.02
C MET A 71 -2.04 -2.17 -3.20
N SER A 72 -1.03 -1.65 -3.91
CA SER A 72 -0.96 -0.23 -4.23
C SER A 72 -2.20 0.24 -5.01
N VAL A 73 -2.68 -0.58 -5.96
CA VAL A 73 -3.90 -0.30 -6.72
C VAL A 73 -5.12 -0.29 -5.80
N LEU A 74 -5.24 -1.25 -4.89
CA LEU A 74 -6.34 -1.31 -3.93
C LEU A 74 -6.36 -0.11 -2.98
N TYR A 75 -5.20 0.30 -2.45
CA TYR A 75 -5.08 1.51 -1.64
C TYR A 75 -5.48 2.76 -2.44
N GLY A 76 -5.07 2.85 -3.72
CA GLY A 76 -5.46 3.93 -4.63
C GLY A 76 -6.97 4.00 -4.86
N ILE A 77 -7.61 2.86 -5.15
CA ILE A 77 -9.07 2.77 -5.31
C ILE A 77 -9.78 3.18 -4.01
N ALA A 78 -9.32 2.68 -2.86
CA ALA A 78 -9.89 3.03 -1.55
C ALA A 78 -9.77 4.53 -1.24
N LEU A 79 -8.65 5.17 -1.62
CA LEU A 79 -8.48 6.62 -1.52
C LEU A 79 -9.49 7.37 -2.36
N ILE A 80 -9.67 6.98 -3.64
CA ILE A 80 -10.65 7.61 -4.53
C ILE A 80 -12.07 7.49 -3.95
N LEU A 81 -12.46 6.28 -3.51
CA LEU A 81 -13.77 6.04 -2.91
C LEU A 81 -13.98 6.88 -1.64
N LEU A 82 -12.95 7.02 -0.80
CA LEU A 82 -13.00 7.86 0.38
C LEU A 82 -13.23 9.33 0.02
N GLN A 83 -12.53 9.84 -1.00
CA GLN A 83 -12.70 11.22 -1.47
C GLN A 83 -14.12 11.45 -2.03
N VAL A 84 -14.63 10.53 -2.85
CA VAL A 84 -15.99 10.59 -3.39
C VAL A 84 -17.03 10.60 -2.26
N LYS A 85 -16.85 9.75 -1.25
CA LYS A 85 -17.73 9.72 -0.07
C LYS A 85 -17.68 11.03 0.72
N MET A 86 -16.49 11.55 0.99
CA MET A 86 -16.32 12.83 1.69
C MET A 86 -16.99 13.98 0.95
N TRP A 87 -16.87 14.02 -0.37
CA TRP A 87 -17.54 15.00 -1.22
C TRP A 87 -19.07 14.88 -1.12
N SER A 88 -19.61 13.66 -1.26
CA SER A 88 -21.05 13.41 -1.15
C SER A 88 -21.63 13.75 0.22
N ASP A 89 -20.90 13.50 1.30
CA ASP A 89 -21.37 13.85 2.64
C ASP A 89 -21.39 15.37 2.83
N THR A 90 -20.36 16.07 2.33
CA THR A 90 -20.27 17.53 2.41
C THR A 90 -21.36 18.22 1.60
N SER A 91 -21.67 17.74 0.39
CA SER A 91 -22.72 18.32 -0.45
C SER A 91 -24.11 18.18 0.17
N ARG A 92 -24.40 17.07 0.87
CA ARG A 92 -25.66 16.87 1.58
C ARG A 92 -25.87 17.89 2.71
N HIS A 93 -24.80 18.30 3.39
CA HIS A 93 -24.89 19.29 4.48
C HIS A 93 -25.09 20.74 3.99
N LEU A 94 -24.82 21.04 2.72
CA LEU A 94 -25.01 22.38 2.13
C LEU A 94 -26.43 22.62 1.60
N HIS A 95 -27.26 21.58 1.54
CA HIS A 95 -28.64 21.63 1.01
C HIS A 95 -29.72 21.62 2.10
N TYR A 96 -29.34 21.74 3.38
CA TYR A 96 -30.23 21.97 4.53
C TYR A 96 -29.90 23.32 5.16
#